data_AF-A0A967HE87-F1
#
_entry.id   AF-A0A967HE87-F1
#
_cell.length_a   1.000
_cell.length_b   1.000
_cell.length_c   1.000
_cell.angle_alpha   90.00
_cell.angle_beta   90.00
_cell.angle_gamma   90.00
#
_symmetry.space_group_name_H-M   'P 1'
#
loop_
_entity.id
_entity.type
_entity.pdbx_description
1 polymer ?
#
loop_
_entity_poly.entity_id
_entity_poly.type
_entity_poly.pdbx_seq_one_letter_code
_entity_poly.pdbx_strand_id
1 'polypeptide(L)' 'GLPYTGILITEAARAEGGWLLNRDGYRYLQDYDLGTPEPKPVKRSMELGPRDRLSQAFVHEHRKGRTTETPHGH' A
#
# COMPACT_ATOMS: atom_id res chain seq x y z
N GLY A 1 5.25 -4.27 -5.13
CA GLY A 1 6.23 -4.80 -6.09
C GLY A 1 7.34 -3.78 -6.24
N LEU A 2 8.55 -4.20 -6.64
CA LEU A 2 9.53 -3.23 -7.13
C LEU A 2 9.01 -2.65 -8.46
N PRO A 3 9.07 -1.34 -8.68
CA PRO A 3 8.61 -0.74 -9.93
C PRO A 3 9.27 -1.41 -11.15
N TYR A 4 8.46 -1.74 -12.16
CA TYR A 4 8.85 -2.21 -13.50
C TYR A 4 9.57 -3.57 -13.65
N THR A 5 10.02 -4.25 -12.59
CA THR A 5 10.68 -5.57 -12.72
C THR A 5 9.71 -6.75 -12.83
N GLY A 6 8.43 -6.54 -12.53
CA GLY A 6 7.47 -7.64 -12.35
C GLY A 6 7.78 -8.52 -11.13
N ILE A 7 8.79 -8.16 -10.32
CA ILE A 7 9.11 -8.86 -9.09
C ILE A 7 7.99 -8.61 -8.09
N LEU A 8 7.18 -9.66 -7.90
CA LEU A 8 6.25 -9.78 -6.80
C LEU A 8 7.03 -9.62 -5.49
N ILE A 9 6.86 -8.48 -4.83
CA ILE A 9 7.12 -8.42 -3.39
C ILE A 9 6.05 -9.32 -2.78
N THR A 10 6.48 -10.49 -2.30
CA THR A 10 5.62 -11.49 -1.70
C THR A 10 4.72 -10.86 -0.62
N GLU A 11 3.49 -11.33 -0.53
CA GLU A 11 2.56 -11.01 0.57
C GLU A 11 3.18 -11.22 1.95
N ALA A 12 4.19 -12.09 2.06
CA ALA A 12 4.96 -12.28 3.28
C ALA A 12 5.63 -10.98 3.76
N ALA A 13 6.10 -10.08 2.88
CA ALA A 13 6.67 -8.80 3.31
C ALA A 13 5.65 -7.86 3.96
N ARG A 14 4.34 -8.01 3.63
CA ARG A 14 3.24 -7.31 4.29
C ARG A 14 2.83 -8.01 5.60
N ALA A 15 2.94 -9.34 5.65
CA ALA A 15 2.68 -10.13 6.85
C ALA A 15 3.76 -9.97 7.94
N GLU A 16 5.02 -9.71 7.55
CA GLU A 16 6.14 -9.40 8.46
C GLU A 16 6.11 -7.94 8.98
N GLY A 17 5.12 -7.14 8.59
CA GLY A 17 4.91 -5.79 9.13
C GLY A 17 5.30 -4.61 8.23
N GLY A 18 5.52 -4.83 6.93
CA GLY A 18 5.73 -3.72 5.99
C GLY A 18 4.48 -2.84 5.85
N TRP A 19 4.62 -1.52 6.08
CA TRP A 19 3.55 -0.54 5.90
C TRP A 19 3.51 0.01 4.47
N LEU A 20 2.30 0.28 3.98
CA LEU A 20 2.11 0.98 2.71
C LEU A 20 1.95 2.47 2.98
N LEU A 21 3.02 3.21 2.66
CA LEU A 21 3.10 4.66 2.81
C LEU A 21 2.98 5.35 1.45
N ASN A 22 2.39 6.54 1.44
CA ASN A 22 2.43 7.44 0.29
C ASN A 22 3.70 8.32 0.34
N ARG A 23 3.87 9.24 -0.62
CA ARG A 23 5.04 10.15 -0.71
C ARG A 23 5.28 10.99 0.55
N ASP A 24 4.22 11.22 1.34
CA ASP A 24 4.24 12.04 2.55
C ASP A 24 4.58 11.19 3.80
N GLY A 25 4.87 9.91 3.63
CA GLY A 25 5.11 8.97 4.73
C GLY A 25 3.83 8.57 5.47
N TYR A 26 2.66 8.79 4.87
CA TYR A 26 1.36 8.53 5.50
C TYR A 26 0.80 7.14 5.12
N ARG A 27 0.25 6.42 6.11
CA ARG A 27 -0.40 5.10 5.95
C ARG A 27 -1.77 5.23 5.28
N TYR A 28 -1.78 5.53 3.99
CA TYR A 28 -2.97 5.95 3.25
C TYR A 28 -4.13 4.95 3.20
N LEU A 29 -3.90 3.65 3.42
CA LEU A 29 -4.96 2.64 3.35
C LEU A 29 -6.11 2.89 4.34
N GLN A 30 -5.84 3.58 5.45
CA GLN A 30 -6.87 3.94 6.43
C GLN A 30 -7.95 4.87 5.87
N ASP A 31 -7.69 5.54 4.74
CA ASP A 31 -8.66 6.42 4.06
C ASP A 31 -9.57 5.67 3.07
N TYR A 32 -9.39 4.35 2.91
CA TYR A 32 -10.03 3.56 1.83
C TYR A 32 -10.82 2.35 2.34
N ASP A 33 -11.45 2.47 3.51
CA ASP A 33 -12.27 1.42 4.14
C ASP A 33 -11.52 0.11 4.42
N LEU A 34 -10.20 0.20 4.65
CA LEU A 34 -9.35 -0.96 4.93
C LEU A 34 -9.13 -1.18 6.44
N GLY A 35 -9.79 -0.42 7.30
CA GLY A 35 -9.65 -0.51 8.76
C GLY A 35 -8.75 0.57 9.33
N THR A 36 -8.38 0.42 10.60
CA THR A 36 -7.57 1.40 11.34
C THR A 36 -6.10 0.97 11.40
N PRO A 37 -5.16 1.94 11.41
CA PRO A 37 -3.74 1.64 11.55
C PRO A 37 -3.47 1.05 12.94
N GLU A 38 -2.93 -0.16 12.97
CA GLU A 38 -2.46 -0.84 14.19
C GLU A 38 -0.94 -1.01 14.13
N PRO A 39 -0.23 -1.02 15.27
CA PRO A 39 1.21 -1.29 15.32
C PRO A 39 1.56 -2.71 14.86
N LYS A 40 0.63 -3.65 15.00
CA LYS A 40 0.77 -5.05 14.59
C LYS A 40 -0.10 -5.33 13.36
N PRO A 41 0.33 -6.20 12.43
CA PRO A 41 -0.52 -6.63 11.31
C PRO A 41 -1.80 -7.30 11.82
N VAL A 42 -2.96 -6.82 11.38
CA VAL A 42 -4.26 -7.39 11.70
C VAL A 42 -4.86 -8.02 10.45
N LYS A 43 -5.30 -9.27 10.56
CA LYS A 43 -5.87 -10.03 9.43
C LYS A 43 -7.06 -9.27 8.83
N ARG A 44 -7.11 -9.17 7.49
CA ARG A 44 -8.15 -8.45 6.72
C ARG A 44 -8.24 -6.94 6.99
N SER A 45 -7.23 -6.35 7.62
CA SER A 45 -7.10 -4.92 7.83
C SER A 45 -5.84 -4.39 7.17
N MET A 46 -5.88 -3.13 6.74
CA MET A 46 -4.77 -2.38 6.19
C MET A 46 -4.00 -3.17 5.11
N GLU A 47 -2.71 -3.43 5.32
CA GLU A 47 -1.83 -4.10 4.36
C GLU A 47 -2.19 -5.58 4.11
N LEU A 48 -2.99 -6.16 5.02
CA LEU A 48 -3.56 -7.52 4.93
C LEU A 48 -5.04 -7.51 4.51
N GLY A 49 -5.55 -6.37 4.06
CA GLY A 49 -6.89 -6.22 3.51
C GLY A 49 -7.09 -6.89 2.14
N PRO A 50 -8.31 -6.85 1.59
CA PRO A 50 -8.62 -7.43 0.28
C PRO A 50 -7.82 -6.75 -0.83
N ARG A 51 -7.07 -7.54 -1.62
CA ARG A 51 -6.14 -7.08 -2.66
C ARG A 51 -6.75 -6.08 -3.65
N ASP A 52 -8.01 -6.27 -4.02
CA ASP A 52 -8.70 -5.38 -4.96
C ASP A 52 -8.84 -3.96 -4.40
N ARG A 53 -9.14 -3.83 -3.10
CA ARG A 53 -9.23 -2.53 -2.41
C ARG A 53 -7.87 -1.88 -2.29
N LEU A 54 -6.80 -2.64 -2.04
CA LEU A 54 -5.43 -2.11 -2.08
C LEU A 54 -5.09 -1.56 -3.47
N SER A 55 -5.47 -2.27 -4.53
CA SER A 55 -5.25 -1.79 -5.90
C SER A 55 -6.04 -0.52 -6.20
N GLN A 56 -7.28 -0.41 -5.73
CA GLN A 56 -8.09 0.81 -5.87
C GLN A 56 -7.49 1.98 -5.08
N ALA A 57 -7.09 1.75 -3.83
CA ALA A 57 -6.46 2.75 -2.97
C ALA A 57 -5.20 3.35 -3.64
N PHE A 58 -4.37 2.50 -4.25
CA PHE A 58 -3.20 2.95 -5.01
C PHE A 58 -3.58 3.86 -6.20
N VAL A 59 -4.59 3.47 -7.00
CA VAL A 59 -5.07 4.29 -8.13
C VAL A 59 -5.59 5.65 -7.64
N HIS A 60 -6.25 5.68 -6.49
CA HIS A 60 -6.71 6.93 -5.89
C HIS A 60 -5.56 7.81 -5.40
N GLU A 61 -4.55 7.27 -4.71
CA GLU A 61 -3.34 8.03 -4.33
C GLU A 61 -2.58 8.54 -5.55
N HIS A 62 -2.52 7.75 -6.63
CA HIS A 62 -1.91 8.17 -7.89
C HIS A 62 -2.64 9.36 -8.50
N ARG A 63 -3.98 9.31 -8.60
CA ARG A 63 -4.80 10.43 -9.07
C ARG A 63 -4.69 11.67 -8.19
N LYS A 64 -4.43 11.48 -6.89
CA LYS A 64 -4.18 12.57 -5.92
C LYS A 64 -2.75 13.12 -5.98
N GLY A 65 -1.88 12.57 -6.84
CA GLY A 65 -0.46 12.97 -6.92
C GLY A 65 0.36 12.60 -5.68
N ARG A 66 -0.13 11.66 -4.86
CA ARG A 66 0.49 11.21 -3.61
C ARG A 66 1.37 9.97 -3.78
N THR A 67 1.49 9.48 -5.00
CA THR A 67 2.50 8.47 -5.36
C THR A 67 3.88 9.10 -5.44
N THR A 68 4.91 8.35 -5.06
CA THR A 68 6.30 8.82 -5.15
C THR A 68 6.75 8.76 -6.61
N GLU A 69 7.15 9.90 -7.17
CA GLU A 69 7.82 9.94 -8.46
C GLU A 69 9.23 9.36 -8.33
N THR A 70 9.41 8.17 -8.88
CA THR A 70 10.74 7.59 -9.06
C THR A 70 11.13 7.70 -10.53
N PRO A 71 12.44 7.72 -10.86
CA PRO A 71 12.92 7.62 -12.25
C PRO A 71 12.40 6.38 -13.01
N HIS A 72 11.70 5.48 -12.31
CA HIS A 72 11.20 4.19 -12.78
C HIS A 72 9.66 4.08 -12.67
N GLY A 73 8.94 5.17 -12.37
CA GLY A 73 7.46 5.22 -12.32
C GLY A 73 6.89 5.92 -11.07
N HIS A 74 5.56 6.06 -11.05
CA HIS A 74 4.73 6.51 -9.91
C HIS A 74 4.20 5.33 -9.10
#